data_AF-A0A9X7QNH3-F1
#
_entry.id   AF-A0A9X7QNH3-F1
#
_cell.length_a   1.000
_cell.length_b   1.000
_cell.length_c   1.000
_cell.angle_alpha   90.00
_cell.angle_beta   90.00
_cell.angle_gamma   90.00
#
_symmetry.space_group_name_H-M   'P 1'
#
loop_
_entity.id
_entity.type
_entity.pdbx_description
1 polymer ?
#
loop_
_entity_poly.entity_id
_entity_poly.type
_entity_poly.pdbx_seq_one_letter_code
_entity_poly.pdbx_strand_id
1 'polypeptide(L)'
;LDISATLDTGIKVNVEIQLNNNHDMIKRSLYYWGRLYTSQLQKGMPYSSLHKTITINLLNFVMFPEYEEFRTTGILWNQQQQKILSDDIEVHMVEIPKLMQQWRNEQVNPWEDSFVRWLLLLPANEDEQLTQTLEDI
;
A
#
# COMPACT_ATOMS: atom_id res chain seq x y z
N LEU A 1 10.86 -5.11 -5.66
CA LEU A 1 9.96 -6.21 -5.30
C LEU A 1 10.49 -6.81 -4.03
N ASP A 2 10.03 -6.29 -2.90
CA ASP A 2 10.40 -6.84 -1.60
C ASP A 2 9.55 -8.10 -1.35
N ILE A 3 8.24 -8.01 -1.62
CA ILE A 3 7.32 -9.14 -1.54
C ILE A 3 6.40 -9.13 -2.76
N SER A 4 6.23 -10.29 -3.41
CA SER A 4 5.26 -10.50 -4.49
C SER A 4 4.36 -11.68 -4.13
N ALA A 5 3.04 -11.48 -4.24
CA ALA A 5 2.03 -12.48 -3.93
C ALA A 5 1.00 -12.58 -5.06
N THR A 6 0.29 -13.71 -5.11
CA THR A 6 -0.89 -13.91 -5.96
C THR A 6 -2.01 -14.40 -5.06
N LEU A 7 -3.14 -13.70 -5.09
CA LEU A 7 -4.34 -14.13 -4.37
C LEU A 7 -4.98 -15.34 -5.07
N ASP A 8 -5.85 -16.06 -4.38
CA ASP A 8 -6.65 -17.15 -4.94
C ASP A 8 -7.52 -16.71 -6.13
N THR A 9 -7.90 -15.42 -6.15
CA THR A 9 -8.58 -14.75 -7.27
C THR A 9 -7.69 -14.48 -8.49
N GLY A 10 -6.38 -14.73 -8.41
CA GLY A 10 -5.40 -14.45 -9.46
C GLY A 10 -4.83 -13.03 -9.44
N ILE A 11 -5.38 -12.12 -8.61
CA ILE A 11 -4.86 -10.76 -8.42
C ILE A 11 -3.40 -10.81 -7.99
N LYS A 12 -2.57 -9.98 -8.63
CA LYS A 12 -1.16 -9.83 -8.31
C LYS A 12 -0.99 -8.73 -7.27
N VAL A 13 -0.21 -9.01 -6.22
CA VAL A 13 0.08 -8.04 -5.16
C VAL A 13 1.58 -7.87 -5.06
N ASN A 14 2.05 -6.64 -5.15
CA ASN A 14 3.41 -6.26 -4.81
C ASN A 14 3.41 -5.44 -3.52
N VAL A 15 4.31 -5.75 -2.59
CA VAL A 15 4.54 -4.92 -1.40
C VAL A 15 5.98 -4.43 -1.42
N GLU A 16 6.15 -3.12 -1.23
CA GLU A 16 7.44 -2.44 -1.16
C GLU A 16 7.53 -1.69 0.18
N ILE A 17 8.70 -1.73 0.83
CA ILE A 17 8.98 -0.99 2.07
C ILE A 17 10.06 0.05 1.78
N GLN A 18 9.82 1.30 2.16
CA GLN A 18 10.74 2.41 1.90
C GLN A 18 11.02 3.22 3.16
N LEU A 19 12.30 3.24 3.56
CA LEU A 19 12.75 3.97 4.74
C LEU A 19 13.10 5.43 4.42
N ASN A 20 13.61 5.70 3.22
CA ASN A 20 14.10 7.01 2.82
C ASN A 20 13.30 7.59 1.65
N ASN A 21 13.06 8.90 1.67
CA ASN A 21 12.41 9.60 0.57
C ASN A 21 13.43 10.03 -0.50
N ASN A 22 13.49 9.26 -1.59
CA ASN A 22 14.31 9.58 -2.77
C ASN A 22 13.59 10.50 -3.78
N HIS A 23 12.39 10.99 -3.45
CA HIS A 23 11.57 11.89 -4.27
C HIS A 23 11.14 11.31 -5.64
N ASP A 24 11.19 9.99 -5.80
CA ASP A 24 10.82 9.26 -7.02
C ASP A 24 9.74 8.19 -6.77
N MET A 25 9.10 8.21 -5.60
CA MET A 25 8.29 7.11 -5.09
C MET A 25 7.11 6.73 -6.00
N ILE A 26 6.40 7.70 -6.56
CA ILE A 26 5.33 7.44 -7.54
C ILE A 26 5.90 6.72 -8.77
N LYS A 27 7.02 7.22 -9.34
CA LYS A 27 7.63 6.62 -10.53
C LYS A 27 8.11 5.20 -10.25
N ARG A 28 8.73 4.97 -9.09
CA ARG A 28 9.17 3.64 -8.64
C ARG A 28 7.98 2.68 -8.48
N SER A 29 6.90 3.12 -7.82
CA SER A 29 5.70 2.31 -7.64
C SER A 29 5.07 1.93 -8.99
N LEU A 30 4.96 2.89 -9.91
CA LEU A 30 4.43 2.64 -11.27
C LEU A 30 5.33 1.69 -12.08
N TYR A 31 6.66 1.83 -11.95
CA TYR A 31 7.62 0.94 -12.61
C TYR A 31 7.42 -0.51 -12.16
N TYR A 32 7.35 -0.75 -10.85
CA TYR A 32 7.18 -2.11 -10.32
C TYR A 32 5.78 -2.67 -10.58
N TRP A 33 4.74 -1.83 -10.51
CA TRP A 33 3.40 -2.21 -10.94
C TRP A 33 3.40 -2.70 -12.40
N GLY A 34 3.96 -1.90 -13.32
CA GLY A 34 3.99 -2.22 -14.74
C GLY A 34 4.83 -3.45 -15.04
N ARG A 35 5.95 -3.63 -14.35
CA ARG A 35 6.79 -4.83 -14.45
C ARG A 35 6.02 -6.08 -14.02
N LEU A 36 5.26 -6.01 -12.92
CA LEU A 36 4.46 -7.15 -12.46
C LEU A 36 3.30 -7.42 -13.41
N TYR A 37 2.59 -6.38 -13.86
CA TYR A 37 1.49 -6.50 -14.83
C TYR A 37 1.93 -7.14 -16.14
N THR A 38 3.03 -6.67 -16.73
CA THR A 38 3.59 -7.23 -17.96
C THR A 38 4.11 -8.66 -17.79
N SER A 39 4.65 -9.01 -16.63
CA SER A 39 5.19 -10.36 -16.38
C SER A 39 4.14 -11.47 -16.39
N GLN A 40 2.86 -11.13 -16.29
CA GLN A 40 1.75 -12.09 -16.33
C GLN A 40 1.55 -12.72 -17.71
N LEU A 41 1.94 -12.01 -18.77
CA LEU A 41 1.72 -12.45 -20.14
C LEU A 41 2.95 -13.11 -20.74
N GLN A 42 2.71 -14.23 -21.42
CA GLN A 42 3.67 -14.87 -22.31
C GLN A 42 3.25 -14.68 -23.77
N LYS A 43 4.21 -14.87 -24.69
CA LYS A 43 3.95 -14.74 -26.14
C LYS A 43 2.80 -15.65 -26.56
N GLY A 44 1.78 -15.07 -27.19
CA GLY A 44 0.59 -15.78 -27.68
C GLY A 44 -0.60 -15.80 -26.72
N MET A 45 -0.46 -15.29 -25.48
CA MET A 45 -1.60 -15.14 -24.58
C MET A 45 -2.44 -13.90 -24.93
N PRO A 46 -3.78 -13.96 -24.80
CA PRO A 46 -4.63 -12.79 -24.99
C PRO A 46 -4.51 -11.81 -23.82
N TYR A 47 -4.65 -10.51 -24.09
CA TYR A 47 -4.61 -9.47 -23.05
C TYR A 47 -5.74 -9.61 -22.02
N SER A 48 -6.86 -10.25 -22.36
CA SER A 48 -7.95 -10.55 -21.42
C SER A 48 -7.54 -11.51 -20.28
N SER A 49 -6.36 -12.14 -20.36
CA SER A 49 -5.82 -12.99 -19.29
C SER A 49 -5.04 -12.19 -18.23
N LEU A 50 -4.86 -10.88 -18.42
CA LEU A 50 -4.26 -10.01 -17.41
C LEU A 50 -5.17 -9.91 -16.20
N HIS A 51 -4.58 -10.03 -15.02
CA HIS A 51 -5.26 -9.81 -13.75
C HIS A 51 -4.83 -8.47 -13.18
N LYS A 52 -5.77 -7.84 -12.46
CA LYS A 52 -5.51 -6.69 -11.62
C LYS A 52 -4.22 -6.84 -10.82
N THR A 53 -3.45 -5.76 -10.77
CA THR A 53 -2.21 -5.66 -10.00
C THR A 53 -2.33 -4.54 -8.98
N ILE A 54 -2.12 -4.91 -7.72
CA ILE A 54 -2.11 -4.02 -6.55
C ILE A 54 -0.66 -3.82 -6.12
N THR A 55 -0.23 -2.57 -5.94
CA THR A 55 1.06 -2.25 -5.32
C THR A 55 0.81 -1.55 -3.99
N ILE A 56 1.33 -2.09 -2.89
CA ILE A 56 1.28 -1.51 -1.56
C ILE A 56 2.68 -0.96 -1.24
N ASN A 57 2.79 0.35 -1.07
CA ASN A 57 4.03 1.00 -0.64
C ASN A 57 3.90 1.40 0.83
N LEU A 58 4.71 0.78 1.68
CA LEU A 58 4.85 1.12 3.09
C LEU A 58 5.98 2.12 3.25
N LEU A 59 5.67 3.33 3.72
CA LEU A 59 6.57 4.47 3.73
C LEU A 59 6.88 4.90 5.17
N ASN A 60 8.17 5.01 5.50
CA ASN A 60 8.62 5.54 6.79
C ASN A 60 8.80 7.07 6.79
N PHE A 61 8.10 7.76 5.89
CA PHE A 61 8.15 9.21 5.76
C PHE A 61 6.79 9.75 5.30
N VAL A 62 6.55 11.03 5.55
CA VAL A 62 5.37 11.74 5.06
C VAL A 62 5.61 12.14 3.61
N MET A 63 4.79 11.58 2.72
CA MET A 63 4.79 11.83 1.28
C MET A 63 3.78 12.93 0.90
N PHE A 64 2.62 12.98 1.58
CA PHE A 64 1.54 13.92 1.29
C PHE A 64 1.20 14.75 2.54
N PRO A 65 1.96 15.81 2.87
CA PRO A 65 1.72 16.61 4.07
C PRO A 65 0.31 17.22 4.16
N GLU A 66 -0.35 17.39 3.03
CA GLU A 66 -1.68 17.97 2.90
C GLU A 66 -2.84 16.98 3.13
N TYR A 67 -2.55 15.67 3.23
CA TYR A 67 -3.56 14.64 3.50
C TYR A 67 -3.56 14.26 4.98
N GLU A 68 -4.74 14.20 5.61
CA GLU A 68 -4.88 13.80 7.01
C GLU A 68 -4.70 12.29 7.18
N GLU A 69 -5.17 11.52 6.21
CA GLU A 69 -5.15 10.06 6.23
C GLU A 69 -3.72 9.52 6.03
N PHE A 70 -3.39 8.46 6.77
CA PHE A 70 -2.14 7.70 6.58
C PHE A 70 -2.17 6.79 5.35
N ARG A 71 -3.33 6.61 4.72
CA ARG A 71 -3.52 5.74 3.56
C ARG A 71 -4.02 6.56 2.38
N THR A 72 -3.30 6.49 1.27
CA THR A 72 -3.75 7.00 -0.03
C THR A 72 -3.92 5.83 -1.00
N THR A 73 -5.01 5.81 -1.76
CA THR A 73 -5.26 4.80 -2.81
C THR A 73 -5.42 5.49 -4.15
N GLY A 74 -4.58 5.10 -5.12
CA GLY A 74 -4.65 5.53 -6.51
C GLY A 74 -5.19 4.42 -7.41
N ILE A 75 -6.06 4.81 -8.33
CA ILE A 75 -6.66 3.97 -9.37
C ILE A 75 -6.68 4.72 -10.71
N LEU A 76 -7.01 4.04 -11.82
CA LEU A 76 -7.17 4.73 -13.11
C LEU A 76 -8.53 5.44 -13.18
N TRP A 77 -8.51 6.77 -13.17
CA TRP A 77 -9.69 7.61 -13.09
C TRP A 77 -9.99 8.35 -14.41
N ASN A 78 -11.26 8.37 -14.81
CA ASN A 78 -11.74 9.21 -15.90
C ASN A 78 -12.12 10.60 -15.38
N GLN A 79 -11.33 11.61 -15.72
CA GLN A 79 -11.54 12.99 -15.27
C GLN A 79 -12.81 13.65 -15.82
N GLN A 80 -13.23 13.31 -17.04
CA GLN A 80 -14.41 13.95 -17.67
C GLN A 80 -15.71 13.42 -17.08
N GLN A 81 -15.77 12.11 -16.86
CA GLN A 81 -16.97 11.43 -16.37
C GLN A 81 -17.00 11.29 -14.85
N GLN A 82 -15.90 11.62 -14.16
CA GLN A 82 -15.74 11.44 -12.71
C GLN A 82 -16.09 10.00 -12.28
N LYS A 83 -15.51 9.03 -13.00
CA LYS A 83 -15.73 7.59 -12.77
C LYS A 83 -14.42 6.82 -12.90
N ILE A 84 -14.37 5.64 -12.30
CA ILE A 84 -13.29 4.68 -12.50
C ILE A 84 -13.24 4.30 -13.98
N LEU A 85 -12.07 4.47 -14.60
CA LEU A 85 -11.82 4.03 -15.98
C LEU A 85 -11.41 2.55 -16.00
N SER A 86 -10.59 2.14 -15.04
CA SER A 86 -10.17 0.76 -14.81
C SER A 86 -9.67 0.62 -13.38
N ASP A 87 -9.92 -0.53 -12.78
CA ASP A 87 -9.39 -0.93 -11.49
C ASP A 87 -8.27 -1.98 -11.59
N ASP A 88 -7.74 -2.24 -12.80
CA ASP A 88 -6.61 -3.16 -13.01
C ASP A 88 -5.29 -2.62 -12.41
N ILE A 89 -5.21 -1.30 -12.24
CA ILE A 89 -4.16 -0.62 -11.47
C ILE A 89 -4.71 -0.14 -10.14
N GLU A 90 -4.09 -0.58 -9.07
CA GLU A 90 -4.33 -0.07 -7.73
C GLU A 90 -3.00 0.15 -7.03
N VAL A 91 -2.79 1.36 -6.49
CA VAL A 91 -1.56 1.74 -5.80
C VAL A 91 -1.93 2.29 -4.44
N HIS A 92 -1.45 1.65 -3.38
CA HIS A 92 -1.55 2.17 -2.03
C HIS A 92 -0.23 2.82 -1.60
N MET A 93 -0.35 3.97 -0.96
CA MET A 93 0.71 4.60 -0.17
C MET A 93 0.25 4.59 1.28
N VAL A 94 1.02 3.94 2.14
CA VAL A 94 0.76 3.84 3.58
C VAL A 94 1.89 4.54 4.32
N GLU A 95 1.60 5.67 4.94
CA GLU A 95 2.56 6.54 5.62
C GLU A 95 2.61 6.20 7.13
N ILE A 96 3.58 5.37 7.53
CA ILE A 96 3.73 4.90 8.91
C ILE A 96 3.84 6.04 9.95
N PRO A 97 4.54 7.17 9.67
CA PRO A 97 4.58 8.29 10.62
C PRO A 97 3.20 8.87 10.94
N LYS A 98 2.30 8.95 9.95
CA LYS A 98 0.93 9.42 10.17
C LYS A 98 0.12 8.41 10.97
N LEU A 99 0.26 7.11 10.66
CA LEU A 99 -0.39 6.05 11.43
C LEU A 99 0.00 6.12 12.92
N MET A 100 1.29 6.29 13.21
CA MET A 100 1.78 6.44 14.59
C MET A 100 1.20 7.67 15.28
N GLN A 101 1.10 8.80 14.58
CA GLN A 101 0.46 10.00 15.12
C GLN A 101 -1.02 9.76 15.42
N GLN A 102 -1.75 9.13 14.52
CA GLN A 102 -3.16 8.81 14.71
C GLN A 102 -3.39 7.83 15.86
N TRP A 103 -2.52 6.82 16.02
CA TRP A 103 -2.59 5.89 17.14
C TRP A 103 -2.37 6.60 18.49
N ARG A 104 -1.34 7.45 18.59
CA ARG A 104 -1.07 8.26 19.80
C ARG A 104 -2.18 9.24 20.15
N ASN A 105 -2.92 9.70 19.15
CA ASN A 105 -4.08 10.57 19.33
C ASN A 105 -5.39 9.79 19.54
N GLU A 106 -5.32 8.46 19.73
CA GLU A 106 -6.47 7.58 19.92
C GLU A 106 -7.49 7.62 18.76
N GLN A 107 -7.05 7.98 17.55
CA GLN A 107 -7.89 8.06 16.35
C GLN A 107 -8.03 6.72 15.63
N VAL A 108 -7.12 5.79 15.89
CA VAL A 108 -7.16 4.41 15.37
C VAL A 108 -6.98 3.42 16.52
N ASN A 109 -7.66 2.28 16.42
CA ASN A 109 -7.69 1.28 17.48
C ASN A 109 -7.24 -0.10 16.94
N PRO A 110 -6.06 -0.63 17.35
CA PRO A 110 -5.58 -1.94 16.90
C PRO A 110 -6.45 -3.11 17.38
N TRP A 111 -7.27 -2.93 18.42
CA TRP A 111 -8.20 -3.98 18.89
C TRP A 111 -9.36 -4.19 17.92
N GLU A 112 -9.78 -3.14 17.22
CA GLU A 112 -10.94 -3.14 16.32
C GLU A 112 -10.55 -3.23 14.84
N ASP A 113 -9.37 -2.71 14.47
CA ASP A 113 -8.89 -2.71 13.10
C ASP A 113 -7.64 -3.58 12.93
N SER A 114 -7.84 -4.75 12.31
CA SER A 114 -6.75 -5.70 12.02
C SER A 114 -5.68 -5.12 11.09
N PHE A 115 -6.04 -4.25 10.14
CA PHE A 115 -5.07 -3.63 9.23
C PHE A 115 -4.17 -2.65 9.99
N VAL A 116 -4.76 -1.82 10.84
CA VAL A 116 -4.01 -0.94 11.77
C VAL A 116 -3.11 -1.77 12.67
N ARG A 117 -3.62 -2.85 13.28
CA ARG A 117 -2.83 -3.75 14.14
C ARG A 117 -1.61 -4.29 13.41
N TRP A 118 -1.78 -4.83 12.21
CA TRP A 118 -0.69 -5.39 11.42
C TRP A 118 0.36 -4.35 11.03
N LEU A 119 -0.06 -3.14 10.68
CA LEU A 119 0.86 -2.06 10.33
C LEU A 119 1.65 -1.55 11.53
N LEU A 120 1.02 -1.47 12.71
CA LEU A 120 1.67 -1.04 13.95
C LEU A 120 2.75 -2.00 14.46
N LEU A 121 2.78 -3.26 13.99
CA LEU A 121 3.90 -4.16 14.27
C LEU A 121 5.22 -3.70 13.66
N LEU A 122 5.19 -2.89 12.59
CA LEU A 122 6.39 -2.40 11.92
C LEU A 122 7.22 -1.44 12.79
N PRO A 123 6.62 -0.42 13.45
CA PRO A 123 7.33 0.47 14.37
C PRO A 123 7.35 0.00 15.84
N ALA A 124 6.69 -1.12 16.18
CA ALA A 124 6.50 -1.53 17.58
C ALA A 124 7.81 -1.60 18.38
N ASN A 125 8.89 -2.10 17.77
CA ASN A 125 10.20 -2.20 18.40
C ASN A 125 10.83 -0.86 18.83
N GLU A 126 10.28 0.26 18.39
CA GLU A 126 10.73 1.62 18.73
C GLU A 126 9.86 2.28 19.81
N ASP A 127 8.75 1.66 20.24
CA ASP A 127 7.77 2.22 21.17
C ASP A 127 7.28 1.15 22.16
N GLU A 128 7.73 1.23 23.42
CA GLU A 128 7.44 0.24 24.48
C GLU A 128 5.94 0.17 24.80
N GLN A 129 5.25 1.32 24.81
CA GLN A 129 3.81 1.38 25.05
C GLN A 129 3.05 0.68 23.91
N LEU A 130 3.48 0.89 22.66
CA LEU A 130 2.89 0.22 21.51
C LEU A 130 3.12 -1.30 21.59
N THR A 131 4.34 -1.72 21.93
CA THR A 131 4.67 -3.14 22.09
C THR A 131 3.75 -3.81 23.10
N GLN A 132 3.64 -3.25 24.31
CA GLN A 132 2.75 -3.78 25.33
C GLN A 132 1.29 -3.83 24.85
N THR A 133 0.83 -2.75 24.19
CA THR A 133 -0.52 -2.67 23.64
C THR A 133 -0.80 -3.79 22.65
N LEU A 134 0.15 -4.15 21.80
CA LEU A 134 -0.02 -5.20 20.79
C LEU A 134 0.12 -6.62 21.37
N GLU A 135 0.91 -6.80 22.43
CA GLU A 135 1.05 -8.09 23.14
C GLU A 135 -0.19 -8.46 23.95
N ASP A 136 -0.93 -7.47 24.44
CA ASP A 136 -2.14 -7.68 25.23
C ASP A 136 -3.36 -8.13 24.39
N ILE A 137 -3.29 -8.03 23.06
CA ILE A 137 -4.39 -8.33 22.12
C ILE A 137 -4.56 -9.84 21.85
#